data_AF-A0A0S8KA87-F1
#
_entry.id   AF-A0A0S8KA87-F1
#
_cell.length_a   1.000
_cell.length_b   1.000
_cell.length_c   1.000
_cell.angle_alpha   90.00
_cell.angle_beta   90.00
_cell.angle_gamma   90.00
#
_symmetry.space_group_name_H-M   'P 1'
#
loop_
_entity.id
_entity.type
_entity.pdbx_description
1 polymer ?
#
loop_
_entity_poly.entity_id
_entity_poly.type
_entity_poly.pdbx_seq_one_letter_code
_entity_poly.pdbx_strand_id
1 'polypeptide(L)'
;MQRSMTVKRSAHPVWLAVAWLGLALGLLLASPKMAAAQPGPWPSDGEWIRLEDDPNDDCSGTTGEPDHREVTHRYYLLDDEWLYLRMCTQEPAGWAVDRPGDHLDARYKWFIDTDGDAYITGTNAREAEFVLLVEDRGDNSWAWNSGSFWSGGHGGEDQRGEQYLLDDSSDNGNHNEWIGGTPPHYIFNTLSTPSACYRYTRASDSQPLAPVAATAQVSDQGDTADIGFRIASDGTLPDCADYVDMYVRRTALGEPSSLCLLSAVDGEGGNLDQSPDCDRISAASCILITEPTGTLEVVEDVVPDDASTSWVLTVNGPTRFQHTLSGDGRTGLQRVNTGDYAIVQAAGDGTDLDSYSTSWFCSRCTAPGVCQEGPGTGDTIRVFVGEGDEVVCTFTNERKRGRLEIWENVVPDDPGAWWEFDVTGPSAFHCAGGGDFGCSSMVNAGEYTIVESAADGTNLDDYETTWQCAI
;
A
#
# COMPACT_ATOMS: atom_id res chain seq x y z
N MET A 1 24.37 22.80 -56.85
CA MET A 1 25.58 22.39 -56.09
C MET A 1 25.18 21.27 -55.15
N GLN A 2 25.70 20.06 -55.34
CA GLN A 2 25.28 18.87 -54.60
C GLN A 2 26.54 18.26 -53.96
N ARG A 3 26.53 17.98 -52.66
CA ARG A 3 27.64 17.33 -51.94
C ARG A 3 27.18 15.99 -51.39
N SER A 4 27.76 14.92 -51.94
CA SER A 4 27.62 13.55 -51.45
C SER A 4 28.76 13.20 -50.49
N MET A 5 28.45 12.49 -49.40
CA MET A 5 29.41 11.95 -48.45
C MET A 5 29.42 10.42 -48.52
N THR A 6 30.61 9.83 -48.67
CA THR A 6 30.85 8.39 -48.63
C THR A 6 31.46 8.01 -47.29
N VAL A 7 30.83 7.10 -46.55
CA VAL A 7 31.37 6.54 -45.29
C VAL A 7 32.09 5.22 -45.58
N LYS A 8 33.34 5.10 -45.12
CA LYS A 8 34.12 3.85 -45.16
C LYS A 8 33.89 3.04 -43.87
N ARG A 9 33.56 1.77 -44.04
CA ARG A 9 33.55 0.73 -42.99
C ARG A 9 34.95 0.10 -42.89
N SER A 10 35.46 -0.12 -41.68
CA SER A 10 36.60 -1.01 -41.42
C SER A 10 36.17 -2.13 -40.47
N ALA A 11 36.76 -3.30 -40.66
CA ALA A 11 36.45 -4.55 -39.99
C ALA A 11 37.68 -5.06 -39.20
N HIS A 12 37.39 -6.00 -38.29
CA HIS A 12 38.25 -7.00 -37.62
C HIS A 12 38.58 -6.71 -36.14
N PRO A 13 38.84 -7.75 -35.30
CA PRO A 13 38.37 -9.13 -35.31
C PRO A 13 37.78 -9.59 -33.97
N VAL A 14 37.12 -10.75 -34.06
CA VAL A 14 36.47 -11.53 -33.00
C VAL A 14 37.49 -12.07 -31.99
N TRP A 15 37.19 -11.93 -30.69
CA TRP A 15 37.74 -12.77 -29.63
C TRP A 15 36.62 -13.65 -29.05
N LEU A 16 36.77 -14.96 -29.18
CA LEU A 16 35.93 -15.97 -28.51
C LEU A 16 36.23 -15.94 -27.00
N ALA A 17 35.22 -15.64 -26.19
CA ALA A 17 35.17 -16.05 -24.79
C ALA A 17 34.23 -17.26 -24.67
N VAL A 18 34.80 -18.41 -24.33
CA VAL A 18 34.07 -19.66 -24.07
C VAL A 18 33.36 -19.51 -22.73
N ALA A 19 32.02 -19.42 -22.76
CA ALA A 19 31.19 -19.52 -21.57
C ALA A 19 31.05 -20.99 -21.17
N TRP A 20 31.50 -21.31 -19.96
CA TRP A 20 31.23 -22.58 -19.30
C TRP A 20 29.76 -22.67 -18.93
N LEU A 21 29.03 -23.65 -19.52
CA LEU A 21 27.71 -24.05 -19.04
C LEU A 21 27.89 -24.86 -17.76
N GLY A 22 27.74 -24.20 -16.61
CA GLY A 22 27.60 -24.87 -15.31
C GLY A 22 26.17 -25.39 -15.17
N LEU A 23 26.03 -26.71 -15.19
CA LEU A 23 24.79 -27.42 -14.89
C LEU A 23 24.47 -27.24 -13.39
N ALA A 24 23.64 -26.25 -13.05
CA ALA A 24 23.17 -26.06 -11.68
C ALA A 24 22.05 -27.09 -11.39
N LEU A 25 22.46 -28.20 -10.78
CA LEU A 25 21.56 -29.17 -10.18
C LEU A 25 20.86 -28.50 -8.99
N GLY A 26 19.55 -28.28 -9.10
CA GLY A 26 18.73 -27.71 -8.03
C GLY A 26 18.68 -28.64 -6.83
N LEU A 27 19.59 -28.45 -5.87
CA LEU A 27 19.34 -28.82 -4.49
C LEU A 27 18.39 -27.77 -3.92
N LEU A 28 17.17 -28.18 -3.56
CA LEU A 28 16.38 -27.49 -2.54
C LEU A 28 17.19 -27.53 -1.23
N LEU A 29 18.09 -26.56 -1.07
CA LEU A 29 18.51 -26.14 0.26
C LEU A 29 17.27 -25.45 0.83
N ALA A 30 16.60 -26.13 1.76
CA ALA A 30 15.77 -25.43 2.72
C ALA A 30 16.69 -24.35 3.32
N SER A 31 16.45 -23.09 2.98
CA SER A 31 17.07 -21.98 3.68
C SER A 31 16.80 -22.23 5.16
N PRO A 32 17.82 -22.34 6.04
CA PRO A 32 17.53 -22.32 7.45
C PRO A 32 16.77 -21.01 7.69
N LYS A 33 15.54 -21.07 8.24
CA LYS A 33 14.86 -19.90 8.79
C LYS A 33 15.92 -19.21 9.65
N MET A 34 16.38 -18.03 9.23
CA MET A 34 17.15 -17.18 10.14
C MET A 34 16.27 -16.97 11.35
N ALA A 35 16.79 -17.24 12.56
CA ALA A 35 16.08 -16.96 13.78
C ALA A 35 15.63 -15.48 13.73
N ALA A 36 14.33 -15.25 13.86
CA ALA A 36 13.77 -13.92 13.92
C ALA A 36 14.45 -13.15 15.06
N ALA A 37 14.93 -11.94 14.79
CA ALA A 37 15.49 -11.08 15.81
C ALA A 37 14.33 -10.44 16.58
N GLN A 38 14.51 -10.30 17.89
CA GLN A 38 13.62 -9.46 18.73
C GLN A 38 13.60 -8.03 18.16
N PRO A 39 12.53 -7.26 18.41
CA PRO A 39 12.54 -5.83 18.14
C PRO A 39 13.75 -5.16 18.82
N GLY A 40 14.07 -3.95 18.36
CA GLY A 40 15.05 -3.09 18.99
C GLY A 40 14.65 -2.69 20.43
N PRO A 41 15.17 -1.58 20.98
CA PRO A 41 14.64 -1.09 22.24
C PRO A 41 13.13 -0.86 22.12
N TRP A 42 12.39 -1.09 23.21
CA TRP A 42 10.98 -0.76 23.28
C TRP A 42 10.74 0.71 22.89
N PRO A 43 9.55 1.04 22.34
CA PRO A 43 9.23 2.40 21.95
C PRO A 43 9.41 3.38 23.11
N SER A 44 9.97 4.54 22.79
CA SER A 44 10.04 5.65 23.72
C SER A 44 8.66 6.27 23.93
N ASP A 45 8.45 6.89 25.09
CA ASP A 45 7.13 7.38 25.51
C ASP A 45 6.47 8.37 24.55
N GLY A 46 7.26 9.10 23.74
CA GLY A 46 6.75 10.06 22.75
C GLY A 46 6.32 9.45 21.42
N GLU A 47 6.55 8.14 21.20
CA GLU A 47 6.23 7.45 19.95
C GLU A 47 4.84 6.81 19.99
N TRP A 48 4.32 6.52 21.17
CA TRP A 48 3.01 5.89 21.35
C TRP A 48 1.86 6.77 20.87
N ILE A 49 0.93 6.16 20.14
CA ILE A 49 -0.31 6.79 19.66
C ILE A 49 -1.43 6.37 20.59
N ARG A 50 -2.16 7.36 21.14
CA ARG A 50 -3.32 7.14 22.00
C ARG A 50 -4.43 6.45 21.21
N LEU A 51 -4.89 5.29 21.68
CA LEU A 51 -5.96 4.52 21.06
C LEU A 51 -7.31 4.88 21.68
N GLU A 52 -7.41 4.78 23.00
CA GLU A 52 -8.66 4.96 23.74
C GLU A 52 -8.40 5.44 25.18
N ASP A 53 -9.39 6.16 25.71
CA ASP A 53 -9.48 6.59 27.11
C ASP A 53 -10.59 5.78 27.78
N ASP A 54 -10.26 5.10 28.88
CA ASP A 54 -11.28 4.50 29.75
C ASP A 54 -11.13 5.04 31.17
N PRO A 55 -11.67 6.24 31.44
CA PRO A 55 -11.60 6.82 32.76
C PRO A 55 -12.62 6.19 33.74
N ASN A 56 -13.41 5.20 33.30
CA ASN A 56 -14.38 4.56 34.17
C ASN A 56 -13.70 3.48 35.00
N ASP A 57 -13.83 3.59 36.31
CA ASP A 57 -13.38 2.58 37.27
C ASP A 57 -14.35 1.38 37.23
N ASP A 58 -14.28 0.62 36.14
CA ASP A 58 -15.15 -0.53 35.84
C ASP A 58 -14.78 -1.76 36.70
N CYS A 59 -13.64 -1.72 37.39
CA CYS A 59 -13.19 -2.74 38.33
C CYS A 59 -13.60 -2.46 39.80
N SER A 60 -14.12 -1.27 40.15
CA SER A 60 -14.57 -0.92 41.51
C SER A 60 -15.90 -1.53 41.99
N GLY A 61 -16.59 -2.33 41.16
CA GLY A 61 -17.94 -2.84 41.45
C GLY A 61 -18.02 -3.91 42.55
N THR A 62 -16.91 -4.59 42.86
CA THR A 62 -16.83 -5.65 43.85
C THR A 62 -15.75 -5.31 44.87
N THR A 63 -16.18 -5.11 46.12
CA THR A 63 -15.28 -4.83 47.25
C THR A 63 -14.11 -5.82 47.28
N GLY A 64 -12.91 -5.36 46.95
CA GLY A 64 -11.67 -6.12 47.07
C GLY A 64 -10.97 -6.54 45.77
N GLU A 65 -11.48 -6.17 44.59
CA GLU A 65 -10.69 -6.34 43.36
C GLU A 65 -9.64 -5.22 43.27
N PRO A 66 -8.36 -5.52 42.93
CA PRO A 66 -7.28 -4.54 43.04
C PRO A 66 -7.06 -3.77 41.74
N ASP A 67 -6.75 -2.47 41.84
CA ASP A 67 -6.58 -1.48 40.76
C ASP A 67 -5.51 -1.85 39.70
N HIS A 68 -4.72 -2.92 39.91
CA HIS A 68 -3.75 -3.44 38.95
C HIS A 68 -4.35 -3.98 37.65
N ARG A 69 -5.67 -4.25 37.60
CA ARG A 69 -6.39 -4.67 36.38
C ARG A 69 -7.23 -3.56 35.75
N GLU A 70 -7.34 -2.41 36.41
CA GLU A 70 -8.10 -1.26 35.94
C GLU A 70 -7.27 -0.51 34.87
N VAL A 71 -7.64 -0.62 33.59
CA VAL A 71 -6.89 -0.02 32.48
C VAL A 71 -7.50 1.33 32.12
N THR A 72 -6.80 2.37 32.53
CA THR A 72 -7.27 3.74 32.32
C THR A 72 -7.05 4.23 30.88
N HIS A 73 -6.02 3.71 30.20
CA HIS A 73 -5.57 4.21 28.91
C HIS A 73 -5.00 3.11 28.03
N ARG A 74 -5.25 3.20 26.72
CA ARG A 74 -4.69 2.28 25.71
C ARG A 74 -3.88 3.03 24.67
N TYR A 75 -2.77 2.44 24.25
CA TYR A 75 -1.93 2.97 23.19
C TYR A 75 -1.49 1.88 22.23
N TYR A 76 -1.13 2.31 21.02
CA TYR A 76 -0.46 1.47 20.05
C TYR A 76 0.72 2.20 19.42
N LEU A 77 1.63 1.44 18.83
CA LEU A 77 2.58 1.93 17.84
C LEU A 77 2.68 0.86 16.76
N LEU A 78 2.73 1.30 15.50
CA LEU A 78 2.92 0.43 14.36
C LEU A 78 4.17 0.87 13.61
N ASP A 79 5.08 -0.07 13.37
CA ASP A 79 6.21 0.13 12.46
C ASP A 79 6.15 -0.84 11.27
N ASP A 80 7.20 -0.88 10.46
CA ASP A 80 7.27 -1.73 9.27
C ASP A 80 7.22 -3.23 9.57
N GLU A 81 7.52 -3.66 10.79
CA GLU A 81 7.67 -5.07 11.18
C GLU A 81 6.84 -5.49 12.40
N TRP A 82 6.50 -4.55 13.29
CA TRP A 82 5.91 -4.81 14.60
C TRP A 82 4.67 -3.95 14.88
N LEU A 83 3.71 -4.56 15.56
CA LEU A 83 2.64 -3.89 16.29
C LEU A 83 3.02 -3.91 17.78
N TYR A 84 3.08 -2.74 18.39
CA TYR A 84 3.23 -2.57 19.84
C TYR A 84 1.90 -2.11 20.43
N LEU A 85 1.56 -2.64 21.59
CA LEU A 85 0.32 -2.41 22.31
C LEU A 85 0.65 -2.10 23.77
N ARG A 86 -0.05 -1.14 24.36
CA ARG A 86 0.15 -0.73 25.76
C ARG A 86 -1.19 -0.58 26.45
N MET A 87 -1.29 -1.16 27.64
CA MET A 87 -2.38 -0.95 28.60
C MET A 87 -1.80 -0.26 29.83
N CYS A 88 -2.32 0.91 30.18
CA CYS A 88 -1.91 1.65 31.37
C CYS A 88 -2.86 1.35 32.51
N THR A 89 -2.33 0.83 33.61
CA THR A 89 -3.11 0.43 34.78
C THR A 89 -3.12 1.52 35.84
N GLN A 90 -4.11 1.49 36.74
CA GLN A 90 -4.22 2.45 37.84
C GLN A 90 -3.22 2.19 38.98
N GLU A 91 -2.83 0.93 39.19
CA GLU A 91 -1.77 0.48 40.10
C GLU A 91 -0.75 -0.40 39.37
N PRO A 92 0.41 -0.73 39.98
CA PRO A 92 1.41 -1.62 39.38
C PRO A 92 0.79 -2.88 38.78
N ALA A 93 0.90 -3.02 37.45
CA ALA A 93 0.31 -4.13 36.72
C ALA A 93 1.00 -5.48 37.04
N GLY A 94 0.33 -6.56 36.64
CA GLY A 94 0.79 -7.93 36.88
C GLY A 94 0.30 -8.49 38.20
N TRP A 95 0.95 -9.54 38.67
CA TRP A 95 0.41 -10.40 39.73
C TRP A 95 0.89 -9.91 41.09
N ALA A 96 0.20 -8.88 41.61
CA ALA A 96 0.54 -8.25 42.88
C ALA A 96 0.44 -9.24 44.06
N VAL A 97 1.30 -9.03 45.06
CA VAL A 97 1.45 -9.93 46.22
C VAL A 97 0.88 -9.25 47.46
N ASP A 98 -0.39 -9.47 47.77
CA ASP A 98 -1.00 -8.89 48.99
C ASP A 98 -0.48 -9.55 50.27
N ARG A 99 -0.09 -10.84 50.18
CA ARG A 99 0.59 -11.61 51.25
C ARG A 99 1.51 -12.66 50.65
N PRO A 100 2.55 -13.12 51.37
CA PRO A 100 3.38 -14.22 50.91
C PRO A 100 2.53 -15.48 50.65
N GLY A 101 2.31 -15.81 49.37
CA GLY A 101 1.51 -16.94 48.91
C GLY A 101 0.08 -16.64 48.45
N ASP A 102 -0.38 -15.37 48.52
CA ASP A 102 -1.59 -14.90 47.84
C ASP A 102 -1.14 -14.22 46.53
N HIS A 103 -1.58 -14.74 45.38
CA HIS A 103 -1.33 -14.13 44.07
C HIS A 103 -2.64 -13.50 43.60
N LEU A 104 -2.57 -12.28 43.05
CA LEU A 104 -3.71 -11.65 42.42
C LEU A 104 -3.73 -12.04 40.94
N ASP A 105 -4.73 -12.84 40.56
CA ASP A 105 -4.90 -13.34 39.19
C ASP A 105 -5.16 -12.18 38.22
N ALA A 106 -4.39 -12.10 37.14
CA ALA A 106 -4.51 -11.05 36.14
C ALA A 106 -4.15 -11.55 34.74
N ARG A 107 -5.10 -11.40 33.82
CA ARG A 107 -4.93 -11.66 32.39
C ARG A 107 -5.24 -10.41 31.59
N TYR A 108 -4.24 -9.91 30.88
CA TYR A 108 -4.37 -8.78 29.96
C TYR A 108 -4.51 -9.32 28.54
N LYS A 109 -5.53 -8.90 27.79
CA LYS A 109 -5.86 -9.45 26.47
C LYS A 109 -6.07 -8.38 25.41
N TRP A 110 -5.58 -8.67 24.23
CA TRP A 110 -5.91 -7.98 22.99
C TRP A 110 -6.51 -8.98 22.01
N PHE A 111 -7.73 -8.73 21.58
CA PHE A 111 -8.34 -9.37 20.43
C PHE A 111 -7.95 -8.58 19.19
N ILE A 112 -7.30 -9.24 18.26
CA ILE A 112 -6.75 -8.64 17.04
C ILE A 112 -7.57 -9.17 15.87
N ASP A 113 -8.30 -8.27 15.25
CA ASP A 113 -9.14 -8.52 14.09
C ASP A 113 -8.43 -8.00 12.82
N THR A 114 -8.27 -8.86 11.82
CA THR A 114 -7.49 -8.61 10.61
C THR A 114 -8.33 -8.34 9.38
N ASP A 115 -9.62 -8.68 9.39
CA ASP A 115 -10.54 -8.49 8.27
C ASP A 115 -11.68 -7.50 8.55
N GLY A 116 -11.82 -7.06 9.79
CA GLY A 116 -12.71 -5.97 10.22
C GLY A 116 -14.13 -6.40 10.56
N ASP A 117 -14.38 -7.70 10.81
CA ASP A 117 -15.70 -8.22 11.12
C ASP A 117 -15.97 -8.46 12.63
N ALA A 118 -14.97 -8.22 13.49
CA ALA A 118 -15.10 -8.47 14.92
C ALA A 118 -16.16 -7.60 15.60
N TYR A 119 -16.89 -8.21 16.54
CA TYR A 119 -17.96 -7.53 17.27
C TYR A 119 -18.08 -7.98 18.72
N ILE A 120 -18.77 -7.15 19.51
CA ILE A 120 -18.97 -7.37 20.95
C ILE A 120 -20.39 -7.87 21.20
N THR A 121 -20.52 -8.95 21.97
CA THR A 121 -21.81 -9.48 22.44
C THR A 121 -21.79 -9.80 23.93
N GLY A 122 -22.44 -8.95 24.72
CA GLY A 122 -22.37 -9.02 26.18
C GLY A 122 -20.95 -8.71 26.65
N THR A 123 -20.32 -9.65 27.35
CA THR A 123 -18.91 -9.55 27.76
C THR A 123 -17.96 -10.29 26.83
N ASN A 124 -18.41 -10.70 25.63
CA ASN A 124 -17.61 -11.51 24.71
C ASN A 124 -17.13 -10.68 23.50
N ALA A 125 -15.88 -10.87 23.10
CA ALA A 125 -15.43 -10.59 21.74
C ALA A 125 -15.76 -11.78 20.83
N ARG A 126 -16.07 -11.49 19.56
CA ARG A 126 -16.37 -12.48 18.52
C ARG A 126 -15.67 -12.09 17.22
N GLU A 127 -15.38 -13.10 16.41
CA GLU A 127 -14.78 -13.03 15.07
C GLU A 127 -13.36 -12.44 14.98
N ALA A 128 -12.75 -12.01 16.09
CA ALA A 128 -11.33 -11.68 16.08
C ALA A 128 -10.49 -12.93 15.77
N GLU A 129 -9.58 -12.84 14.80
CA GLU A 129 -8.77 -13.98 14.34
C GLU A 129 -7.66 -14.34 15.32
N PHE A 130 -7.26 -13.41 16.19
CA PHE A 130 -6.26 -13.69 17.22
C PHE A 130 -6.65 -13.15 18.60
N VAL A 131 -6.23 -13.87 19.64
CA VAL A 131 -6.10 -13.34 20.99
C VAL A 131 -4.63 -13.36 21.42
N LEU A 132 -4.11 -12.17 21.72
CA LEU A 132 -2.81 -11.95 22.35
C LEU A 132 -3.06 -11.73 23.84
N LEU A 133 -2.44 -12.53 24.71
CA LEU A 133 -2.65 -12.41 26.15
C LEU A 133 -1.37 -12.54 26.95
N VAL A 134 -1.33 -11.90 28.12
CA VAL A 134 -0.31 -12.08 29.17
C VAL A 134 -0.99 -12.43 30.49
N GLU A 135 -0.51 -13.48 31.16
CA GLU A 135 -0.95 -13.97 32.49
C GLU A 135 0.22 -14.65 33.22
N ASP A 136 0.08 -15.04 34.49
CA ASP A 136 1.10 -15.82 35.25
C ASP A 136 0.58 -17.23 35.50
N ARG A 137 0.31 -17.92 34.40
CA ARG A 137 -0.16 -19.29 34.41
C ARG A 137 0.97 -20.22 34.00
N GLY A 138 1.86 -20.43 34.97
CA GLY A 138 3.12 -21.15 34.78
C GLY A 138 3.02 -22.61 34.33
N ASP A 139 4.11 -23.07 33.74
CA ASP A 139 4.32 -24.41 33.17
C ASP A 139 4.73 -25.50 34.19
N ASN A 140 4.70 -25.19 35.49
CA ASN A 140 5.59 -25.89 36.40
C ASN A 140 5.22 -27.38 36.57
N SER A 141 6.18 -28.23 36.24
CA SER A 141 6.11 -29.69 36.42
C SER A 141 6.05 -30.13 37.90
N TRP A 142 6.23 -29.19 38.85
CA TRP A 142 6.21 -29.44 40.29
C TRP A 142 4.80 -29.65 40.85
N ALA A 143 3.83 -28.86 40.40
CA ALA A 143 2.41 -29.02 40.77
C ALA A 143 1.87 -30.40 40.37
N TRP A 144 2.39 -30.96 39.27
CA TRP A 144 1.93 -32.22 38.68
C TRP A 144 2.21 -33.45 39.55
N ASN A 145 3.39 -33.54 40.17
CA ASN A 145 3.75 -34.71 40.97
C ASN A 145 3.17 -34.71 42.40
N SER A 146 2.58 -33.59 42.83
CA SER A 146 2.06 -33.44 44.20
C SER A 146 0.55 -33.67 44.32
N GLY A 147 -0.18 -33.82 43.20
CA GLY A 147 -1.65 -34.01 43.21
C GLY A 147 -2.41 -32.83 43.83
N SER A 148 -1.75 -31.68 43.96
CA SER A 148 -2.18 -30.53 44.75
C SER A 148 -2.88 -29.48 43.89
N PHE A 149 -3.72 -29.89 42.93
CA PHE A 149 -4.50 -28.98 42.09
C PHE A 149 -5.72 -28.40 42.83
N TRP A 150 -6.15 -29.04 43.92
CA TRP A 150 -7.42 -28.72 44.61
C TRP A 150 -7.27 -28.02 45.96
N SER A 151 -6.05 -27.70 46.37
CA SER A 151 -5.82 -27.07 47.68
C SER A 151 -5.42 -25.61 47.55
N GLY A 152 -6.24 -24.80 46.85
CA GLY A 152 -6.22 -23.33 46.90
C GLY A 152 -4.84 -22.71 47.04
N GLY A 153 -3.89 -23.22 46.27
CA GLY A 153 -2.48 -22.96 46.44
C GLY A 153 -1.92 -22.81 45.04
N HIS A 154 -1.53 -21.58 44.75
CA HIS A 154 -0.86 -21.02 43.58
C HIS A 154 0.48 -21.71 43.23
N GLY A 155 0.57 -23.03 43.39
CA GLY A 155 1.79 -23.82 43.28
C GLY A 155 2.31 -23.98 41.85
N GLY A 156 1.78 -23.20 40.89
CA GLY A 156 2.10 -23.16 39.47
C GLY A 156 2.75 -21.85 39.00
N GLU A 157 2.41 -20.75 39.67
CA GLU A 157 2.58 -19.35 39.24
C GLU A 157 3.90 -18.81 39.81
N ASP A 158 4.80 -18.38 38.94
CA ASP A 158 6.18 -18.04 39.31
C ASP A 158 6.45 -16.53 39.29
N GLN A 159 5.41 -15.73 39.08
CA GLN A 159 5.40 -14.27 39.02
C GLN A 159 6.26 -13.71 37.89
N ARG A 160 6.53 -14.53 36.85
CA ARG A 160 7.32 -14.12 35.69
C ARG A 160 6.44 -13.80 34.51
N GLY A 161 5.28 -14.46 34.42
CA GLY A 161 4.35 -14.27 33.35
C GLY A 161 4.71 -14.96 32.05
N GLU A 162 3.65 -15.32 31.35
CA GLU A 162 3.63 -15.95 30.06
C GLU A 162 2.77 -15.15 29.10
N GLN A 163 3.28 -14.95 27.89
CA GLN A 163 2.52 -14.37 26.79
C GLN A 163 2.22 -15.43 25.75
N TYR A 164 1.00 -15.37 25.21
CA TYR A 164 0.52 -16.24 24.17
C TYR A 164 -0.11 -15.43 23.04
N LEU A 165 0.13 -15.85 21.80
CA LEU A 165 -0.68 -15.46 20.63
C LEU A 165 -1.35 -16.72 20.12
N LEU A 166 -2.68 -16.70 20.13
CA LEU A 166 -3.55 -17.82 19.79
C LEU A 166 -4.45 -17.39 18.65
N ASP A 167 -4.55 -18.18 17.60
CA ASP A 167 -5.44 -17.96 16.46
C ASP A 167 -6.80 -18.64 16.66
N ASP A 168 -7.89 -18.10 16.11
CA ASP A 168 -9.13 -18.87 15.89
C ASP A 168 -8.92 -19.82 14.71
N SER A 169 -8.21 -20.90 15.00
CA SER A 169 -7.83 -21.92 14.01
C SER A 169 -9.02 -22.65 13.38
N SER A 170 -10.20 -22.48 13.97
CA SER A 170 -11.45 -23.12 13.58
C SER A 170 -12.39 -22.21 12.80
N ASP A 171 -12.10 -20.91 12.75
CA ASP A 171 -12.88 -19.87 12.08
C ASP A 171 -14.36 -19.92 12.52
N ASN A 172 -14.57 -20.02 13.84
CA ASN A 172 -15.90 -20.17 14.44
C ASN A 172 -16.33 -18.94 15.27
N GLY A 173 -15.49 -17.90 15.25
CA GLY A 173 -15.65 -16.63 15.92
C GLY A 173 -15.27 -16.64 17.40
N ASN A 174 -14.58 -17.67 17.90
CA ASN A 174 -14.19 -17.79 19.31
C ASN A 174 -12.94 -18.67 19.50
N HIS A 175 -12.27 -18.51 20.64
CA HIS A 175 -10.99 -19.18 20.97
C HIS A 175 -11.17 -20.36 21.94
N ASN A 176 -12.35 -20.99 21.97
CA ASN A 176 -12.67 -22.00 22.98
C ASN A 176 -11.88 -23.30 22.83
N GLU A 177 -11.29 -23.55 21.65
CA GLU A 177 -10.44 -24.70 21.41
C GLU A 177 -9.20 -24.64 22.29
N TRP A 178 -8.71 -23.44 22.60
CA TRP A 178 -7.51 -23.24 23.39
C TRP A 178 -7.74 -23.51 24.87
N ILE A 179 -8.96 -23.31 25.37
CA ILE A 179 -9.29 -23.53 26.79
C ILE A 179 -9.78 -24.97 27.08
N GLY A 180 -9.98 -25.77 26.04
CA GLY A 180 -10.25 -27.20 26.19
C GLY A 180 -9.11 -27.90 26.93
N GLY A 181 -9.43 -28.92 27.72
CA GLY A 181 -8.44 -29.75 28.40
C GLY A 181 -8.17 -29.39 29.85
N THR A 182 -7.35 -30.21 30.49
CA THR A 182 -6.86 -29.98 31.86
C THR A 182 -5.43 -30.52 31.93
N PRO A 183 -4.41 -29.65 31.83
CA PRO A 183 -4.46 -28.19 31.68
C PRO A 183 -5.03 -27.71 30.33
N PRO A 184 -5.45 -26.43 30.19
CA PRO A 184 -5.84 -25.82 28.93
C PRO A 184 -4.82 -26.04 27.81
N HIS A 185 -5.31 -26.24 26.58
CA HIS A 185 -4.49 -26.57 25.44
C HIS A 185 -3.40 -25.53 25.12
N TYR A 186 -3.67 -24.24 25.35
CA TYR A 186 -2.70 -23.16 25.09
C TYR A 186 -1.47 -23.19 26.01
N ILE A 187 -1.50 -23.86 27.16
CA ILE A 187 -0.32 -23.91 28.04
C ILE A 187 0.78 -24.78 27.42
N PHE A 188 0.41 -25.86 26.73
CA PHE A 188 1.36 -26.85 26.22
C PHE A 188 1.24 -27.11 24.72
N ASN A 189 0.49 -26.27 24.00
CA ASN A 189 0.17 -26.43 22.59
C ASN A 189 -0.28 -27.88 22.25
N THR A 190 -1.32 -28.34 22.93
CA THR A 190 -1.79 -29.74 22.79
C THR A 190 -2.91 -29.92 21.77
N LEU A 191 -3.24 -28.88 20.98
CA LEU A 191 -4.16 -28.99 19.86
C LEU A 191 -3.56 -29.86 18.76
N SER A 192 -4.35 -30.82 18.26
CA SER A 192 -3.92 -31.74 17.20
C SER A 192 -4.19 -31.21 15.77
N THR A 193 -4.63 -29.95 15.65
CA THR A 193 -5.06 -29.34 14.38
C THR A 193 -3.88 -28.76 13.61
N PRO A 194 -3.70 -29.08 12.31
CA PRO A 194 -2.57 -28.57 11.51
C PRO A 194 -2.61 -27.07 11.20
N SER A 195 -3.71 -26.38 11.49
CA SER A 195 -3.92 -24.95 11.19
C SER A 195 -3.63 -24.02 12.36
N ALA A 196 -3.49 -24.53 13.59
CA ALA A 196 -3.33 -23.70 14.79
C ALA A 196 -1.92 -23.09 14.89
N CYS A 197 -1.84 -21.77 14.79
CA CYS A 197 -0.63 -20.96 14.95
C CYS A 197 -0.45 -20.52 16.41
N TYR A 198 0.20 -21.37 17.19
CA TYR A 198 0.57 -21.09 18.57
C TYR A 198 1.91 -20.37 18.70
N ARG A 199 1.97 -19.28 19.48
CA ARG A 199 3.23 -18.67 19.92
C ARG A 199 3.23 -18.44 21.43
N TYR A 200 4.41 -18.61 22.02
CA TYR A 200 4.61 -18.53 23.46
C TYR A 200 5.96 -17.92 23.81
N THR A 201 5.96 -17.06 24.82
CA THR A 201 7.17 -16.62 25.48
C THR A 201 6.94 -16.40 26.98
N ARG A 202 8.00 -16.58 27.79
CA ARG A 202 7.99 -16.31 29.23
C ARG A 202 9.18 -15.47 29.65
N ALA A 203 9.06 -14.75 30.76
CA ALA A 203 10.20 -14.00 31.29
C ALA A 203 11.27 -14.95 31.88
N SER A 204 12.56 -14.63 31.65
CA SER A 204 13.70 -15.49 32.03
C SER A 204 13.81 -15.75 33.55
N ASP A 205 14.14 -17.00 33.90
CA ASP A 205 14.46 -17.50 35.24
C ASP A 205 15.59 -16.72 35.97
N SER A 206 16.48 -16.07 35.22
CA SER A 206 17.65 -15.35 35.77
C SER A 206 17.37 -13.93 36.27
N GLN A 207 16.15 -13.41 36.08
CA GLN A 207 15.77 -12.06 36.51
C GLN A 207 15.15 -12.07 37.92
N PRO A 208 15.26 -10.97 38.70
CA PRO A 208 14.65 -10.86 40.03
C PRO A 208 13.13 -11.08 39.97
N LEU A 209 12.52 -11.54 41.08
CA LEU A 209 11.07 -11.76 41.29
C LEU A 209 10.23 -10.46 41.32
N ALA A 210 10.63 -9.44 40.55
CA ALA A 210 9.89 -8.18 40.41
C ALA A 210 9.51 -8.02 38.94
N PRO A 211 8.37 -7.38 38.61
CA PRO A 211 7.98 -7.10 37.23
C PRO A 211 9.01 -6.13 36.63
N VAL A 212 10.04 -6.69 36.01
CA VAL A 212 11.13 -5.95 35.38
C VAL A 212 11.26 -6.47 33.96
N ALA A 213 11.29 -5.53 33.01
CA ALA A 213 11.51 -5.71 31.58
C ALA A 213 12.19 -7.03 31.21
N ALA A 214 11.45 -7.90 30.52
CA ALA A 214 11.91 -9.21 30.06
C ALA A 214 12.99 -9.04 28.98
N THR A 215 14.23 -8.82 29.41
CA THR A 215 15.40 -8.64 28.51
C THR A 215 16.07 -9.97 28.15
N ALA A 216 15.55 -11.10 28.62
CA ALA A 216 15.94 -12.44 28.19
C ALA A 216 14.69 -13.33 28.09
N GLN A 217 14.35 -13.72 26.87
CA GLN A 217 13.21 -14.58 26.55
C GLN A 217 13.70 -16.05 26.52
N VAL A 218 12.93 -16.97 27.09
CA VAL A 218 13.15 -18.43 26.91
C VAL A 218 11.85 -18.98 26.33
N SER A 219 11.93 -19.60 25.16
CA SER A 219 10.80 -20.34 24.60
C SER A 219 11.30 -21.73 24.22
N ASP A 220 10.63 -22.73 24.77
CA ASP A 220 11.00 -24.12 24.58
C ASP A 220 10.47 -24.68 23.23
N GLN A 221 9.72 -23.88 22.43
CA GLN A 221 9.00 -24.40 21.25
C GLN A 221 8.84 -23.44 20.04
N GLY A 222 9.88 -22.73 19.62
CA GLY A 222 10.19 -22.68 18.16
C GLY A 222 9.95 -21.43 17.30
N ASP A 223 9.44 -20.30 17.77
CA ASP A 223 9.59 -19.00 17.05
C ASP A 223 9.51 -17.85 18.09
N THR A 224 10.64 -17.58 18.73
CA THR A 224 10.72 -16.88 20.03
C THR A 224 10.72 -15.35 19.94
N ALA A 225 10.61 -14.78 18.74
CA ALA A 225 10.69 -13.34 18.54
C ALA A 225 9.46 -12.70 17.93
N ASP A 226 8.44 -13.49 17.59
CA ASP A 226 7.23 -12.93 16.99
C ASP A 226 6.34 -12.22 18.00
N ILE A 227 6.50 -12.48 19.31
CA ILE A 227 5.78 -11.81 20.39
C ILE A 227 6.70 -11.54 21.57
N GLY A 228 6.37 -10.51 22.36
CA GLY A 228 6.99 -10.25 23.64
C GLY A 228 6.20 -9.25 24.48
N PHE A 229 6.53 -9.20 25.77
CA PHE A 229 5.87 -8.31 26.71
C PHE A 229 6.86 -7.71 27.71
N ARG A 230 6.46 -6.60 28.34
CA ARG A 230 7.08 -6.10 29.56
C ARG A 230 6.00 -5.51 30.47
N ILE A 231 6.23 -5.64 31.77
CA ILE A 231 5.47 -4.94 32.80
C ILE A 231 6.43 -3.95 33.46
N ALA A 232 5.98 -2.72 33.68
CA ALA A 232 6.81 -1.70 34.30
C ALA A 232 5.98 -0.68 35.08
N SER A 233 6.67 -0.07 36.05
CA SER A 233 6.20 1.02 36.92
C SER A 233 7.28 2.11 36.94
N ASP A 234 7.46 2.82 35.83
CA ASP A 234 8.57 3.78 35.67
C ASP A 234 8.15 5.24 35.82
N GLY A 235 6.83 5.53 35.82
CA GLY A 235 6.31 6.88 36.03
C GLY A 235 6.72 7.89 34.96
N THR A 236 7.17 7.45 33.78
CA THR A 236 7.75 8.34 32.76
C THR A 236 6.68 9.04 31.91
N LEU A 237 5.50 8.43 31.76
CA LEU A 237 4.30 9.07 31.22
C LEU A 237 3.41 9.58 32.37
N PRO A 238 3.00 10.87 32.38
CA PRO A 238 2.20 11.45 33.47
C PRO A 238 0.89 10.72 33.77
N ASP A 239 0.27 10.13 32.76
CA ASP A 239 -1.04 9.45 32.85
C ASP A 239 -0.91 7.92 32.58
N CYS A 240 0.30 7.37 32.66
CA CYS A 240 0.58 5.95 32.42
C CYS A 240 1.85 5.53 33.16
N ALA A 241 1.81 5.61 34.50
CA ALA A 241 2.95 5.31 35.35
C ALA A 241 3.21 3.80 35.48
N ASP A 242 2.14 3.02 35.43
CA ASP A 242 2.10 1.56 35.51
C ASP A 242 1.48 1.01 34.24
N TYR A 243 2.12 0.02 33.61
CA TYR A 243 1.64 -0.49 32.33
C TYR A 243 2.10 -1.92 31.99
N VAL A 244 1.34 -2.54 31.09
CA VAL A 244 1.68 -3.75 30.36
C VAL A 244 1.88 -3.39 28.89
N ASP A 245 3.09 -3.57 28.40
CA ASP A 245 3.38 -3.49 26.97
C ASP A 245 3.47 -4.88 26.36
N MET A 246 2.96 -5.01 25.15
CA MET A 246 3.05 -6.20 24.32
C MET A 246 3.52 -5.81 22.93
N TYR A 247 4.18 -6.71 22.22
CA TYR A 247 4.37 -6.59 20.80
C TYR A 247 4.01 -7.90 20.09
N VAL A 248 3.64 -7.77 18.82
CA VAL A 248 3.47 -8.87 17.88
C VAL A 248 4.07 -8.49 16.53
N ARG A 249 4.74 -9.44 15.88
CA ARG A 249 5.27 -9.26 14.54
C ARG A 249 4.14 -9.24 13.53
N ARG A 250 4.13 -8.29 12.61
CA ARG A 250 3.07 -8.16 11.61
C ARG A 250 2.95 -9.38 10.70
N THR A 251 4.08 -10.02 10.36
CA THR A 251 4.08 -11.29 9.61
C THR A 251 3.41 -12.44 10.37
N ALA A 252 3.34 -12.40 11.70
CA ALA A 252 2.63 -13.38 12.50
C ALA A 252 1.10 -13.23 12.39
N LEU A 253 0.63 -12.03 12.05
CA LEU A 253 -0.78 -11.69 11.82
C LEU A 253 -1.18 -11.81 10.33
N GLY A 254 -0.28 -12.26 9.45
CA GLY A 254 -0.56 -12.38 8.02
C GLY A 254 -0.37 -11.10 7.20
N GLU A 255 0.25 -10.04 7.76
CA GLU A 255 0.43 -8.72 7.11
C GLU A 255 -0.88 -8.07 6.62
N PRO A 256 -1.87 -7.86 7.52
CA PRO A 256 -3.15 -7.32 7.10
C PRO A 256 -3.06 -5.84 6.69
N SER A 257 -3.97 -5.38 5.85
CA SER A 257 -4.05 -3.97 5.42
C SER A 257 -4.64 -3.05 6.50
N SER A 258 -5.41 -3.62 7.43
CA SER A 258 -6.03 -2.96 8.57
C SER A 258 -6.02 -3.90 9.77
N LEU A 259 -6.08 -3.34 10.98
CA LEU A 259 -6.33 -4.09 12.20
C LEU A 259 -7.43 -3.42 12.99
N CYS A 260 -8.35 -4.18 13.54
CA CYS A 260 -9.25 -3.73 14.59
C CYS A 260 -8.80 -4.35 15.91
N LEU A 261 -8.63 -3.50 16.92
CA LEU A 261 -8.12 -3.91 18.23
C LEU A 261 -9.23 -3.80 19.26
N LEU A 262 -9.49 -4.88 19.97
CA LEU A 262 -10.31 -4.87 21.18
C LEU A 262 -9.45 -5.28 22.37
N SER A 263 -9.62 -4.61 23.51
CA SER A 263 -8.87 -4.93 24.74
C SER A 263 -9.81 -5.44 25.82
N ALA A 264 -9.26 -6.24 26.74
CA ALA A 264 -9.98 -6.75 27.89
C ALA A 264 -9.02 -7.18 29.01
N VAL A 265 -9.45 -7.06 30.26
CA VAL A 265 -8.71 -7.59 31.42
C VAL A 265 -9.62 -8.46 32.30
N ASP A 266 -9.11 -9.58 32.81
CA ASP A 266 -9.86 -10.47 33.72
C ASP A 266 -8.98 -11.20 34.76
N GLY A 267 -9.61 -11.93 35.68
CA GLY A 267 -8.95 -12.76 36.71
C GLY A 267 -8.70 -14.21 36.26
N GLU A 268 -8.22 -14.40 35.05
CA GLU A 268 -7.82 -15.69 34.48
C GLU A 268 -8.95 -16.72 34.29
N GLY A 269 -10.18 -16.26 34.05
CA GLY A 269 -11.36 -17.10 33.91
C GLY A 269 -11.27 -18.19 32.84
N GLY A 270 -12.13 -19.21 32.94
CA GLY A 270 -12.17 -20.36 32.02
C GLY A 270 -12.67 -20.07 30.60
N ASN A 271 -12.73 -18.81 30.18
CA ASN A 271 -13.20 -18.40 28.86
C ASN A 271 -12.32 -17.25 28.33
N LEU A 272 -11.57 -17.51 27.26
CA LEU A 272 -10.66 -16.52 26.67
C LEU A 272 -11.40 -15.36 26.01
N ASP A 273 -12.60 -15.59 25.48
CA ASP A 273 -13.35 -14.59 24.74
C ASP A 273 -14.06 -13.57 25.65
N GLN A 274 -14.07 -13.76 26.98
CA GLN A 274 -14.86 -12.96 27.91
C GLN A 274 -14.03 -12.10 28.88
N SER A 275 -14.54 -10.94 29.29
CA SER A 275 -14.10 -10.25 30.52
C SER A 275 -15.28 -9.91 31.41
N PRO A 276 -15.72 -10.83 32.29
CA PRO A 276 -16.90 -10.60 33.12
C PRO A 276 -16.65 -9.64 34.29
N ASP A 277 -15.41 -9.57 34.79
CA ASP A 277 -15.12 -9.12 36.16
C ASP A 277 -14.37 -7.78 36.27
N CYS A 278 -13.78 -7.27 35.19
CA CYS A 278 -13.00 -6.03 35.17
C CYS A 278 -12.89 -5.52 33.72
N ASP A 279 -12.52 -4.24 33.55
CA ASP A 279 -12.25 -3.51 32.31
C ASP A 279 -12.68 -4.23 31.02
N ARG A 280 -13.94 -3.99 30.68
CA ARG A 280 -14.69 -4.78 29.70
C ARG A 280 -14.39 -4.33 28.29
N ILE A 281 -14.63 -5.24 27.35
CA ILE A 281 -14.53 -4.93 25.93
C ILE A 281 -15.55 -3.83 25.58
N SER A 282 -15.05 -2.61 25.32
CA SER A 282 -15.85 -1.40 25.13
C SER A 282 -16.22 -1.18 23.66
N ALA A 283 -15.22 -1.13 22.77
CA ALA A 283 -15.36 -1.00 21.32
C ALA A 283 -14.08 -1.40 20.59
N ALA A 284 -14.22 -1.85 19.35
CA ALA A 284 -13.07 -2.04 18.47
C ALA A 284 -12.51 -0.70 18.01
N SER A 285 -11.21 -0.50 18.17
CA SER A 285 -10.48 0.63 17.60
C SER A 285 -9.68 0.16 16.39
N CYS A 286 -10.08 0.61 15.20
CA CYS A 286 -9.46 0.17 13.95
C CYS A 286 -8.35 1.12 13.49
N ILE A 287 -7.18 0.54 13.19
CA ILE A 287 -5.97 1.18 12.69
C ILE A 287 -5.69 0.70 11.26
N LEU A 288 -5.40 1.62 10.35
CA LEU A 288 -4.97 1.29 8.99
C LEU A 288 -3.47 0.98 9.01
N ILE A 289 -3.05 -0.21 8.55
CA ILE A 289 -1.63 -0.60 8.46
C ILE A 289 -1.03 -0.08 7.15
N THR A 290 -1.72 -0.31 6.03
CA THR A 290 -1.32 0.17 4.71
C THR A 290 -2.51 0.76 3.99
N GLU A 291 -2.33 1.94 3.38
CA GLU A 291 -3.37 2.51 2.53
C GLU A 291 -3.67 1.52 1.39
N PRO A 292 -4.93 1.10 1.18
CA PRO A 292 -5.28 0.20 0.09
C PRO A 292 -4.83 0.80 -1.24
N THR A 293 -4.46 -0.03 -2.20
CA THR A 293 -3.90 0.42 -3.49
C THR A 293 -4.62 -0.17 -4.68
N GLY A 294 -4.66 0.59 -5.77
CA GLY A 294 -4.96 0.10 -7.12
C GLY A 294 -3.82 0.41 -8.07
N THR A 295 -4.09 0.36 -9.38
CA THR A 295 -3.14 0.74 -10.43
C THR A 295 -3.73 1.77 -11.38
N LEU A 296 -2.86 2.66 -11.87
CA LEU A 296 -3.21 3.72 -12.82
C LEU A 296 -2.14 3.81 -13.93
N GLU A 297 -2.57 3.71 -15.18
CA GLU A 297 -1.77 4.00 -16.37
C GLU A 297 -2.41 5.13 -17.18
N VAL A 298 -1.58 6.03 -17.70
CA VAL A 298 -2.00 7.05 -18.67
C VAL A 298 -1.33 6.78 -20.00
N VAL A 299 -2.13 6.77 -21.07
CA VAL A 299 -1.72 6.53 -22.45
C VAL A 299 -1.91 7.82 -23.25
N GLU A 300 -0.95 8.10 -24.11
CA GLU A 300 -0.99 9.19 -25.08
C GLU A 300 -1.13 8.61 -26.50
N ASP A 301 -2.05 9.16 -27.28
CA ASP A 301 -2.34 8.79 -28.66
C ASP A 301 -2.44 10.06 -29.52
N VAL A 302 -1.54 10.23 -30.48
CA VAL A 302 -1.41 11.44 -31.30
C VAL A 302 -1.83 11.12 -32.73
N VAL A 303 -2.80 11.86 -33.27
CA VAL A 303 -3.39 11.57 -34.58
C VAL A 303 -3.21 12.75 -35.54
N PRO A 304 -2.57 12.60 -36.71
CA PRO A 304 -1.79 11.42 -37.12
C PRO A 304 -0.50 11.27 -36.28
N ASP A 305 0.04 10.06 -36.24
CA ASP A 305 1.24 9.73 -35.46
C ASP A 305 2.38 10.71 -35.75
N ASP A 306 2.81 11.42 -34.71
CA ASP A 306 3.91 12.37 -34.78
C ASP A 306 4.81 12.27 -33.54
N ALA A 307 5.89 11.51 -33.69
CA ALA A 307 6.89 11.29 -32.64
C ALA A 307 7.66 12.55 -32.22
N SER A 308 7.52 13.67 -32.95
CA SER A 308 8.15 14.93 -32.58
C SER A 308 7.34 15.74 -31.56
N THR A 309 6.08 15.38 -31.33
CA THR A 309 5.24 15.99 -30.30
C THR A 309 5.69 15.58 -28.90
N SER A 310 5.34 16.39 -27.90
CA SER A 310 5.74 16.25 -26.50
C SER A 310 4.56 16.60 -25.61
N TRP A 311 4.22 15.68 -24.70
CA TRP A 311 3.02 15.73 -23.86
C TRP A 311 3.40 15.50 -22.41
N VAL A 312 3.11 16.47 -21.54
CA VAL A 312 3.36 16.38 -20.10
C VAL A 312 2.07 15.92 -19.43
N LEU A 313 2.13 14.75 -18.79
CA LEU A 313 1.01 14.16 -18.06
C LEU A 313 1.30 14.27 -16.56
N THR A 314 0.50 15.06 -15.86
CA THR A 314 0.62 15.29 -14.42
C THR A 314 -0.56 14.66 -13.69
N VAL A 315 -0.27 13.69 -12.84
CA VAL A 315 -1.26 12.99 -12.02
C VAL A 315 -1.22 13.55 -10.59
N ASN A 316 -2.32 14.17 -10.19
CA ASN A 316 -2.53 14.68 -8.85
C ASN A 316 -3.54 13.79 -8.12
N GLY A 317 -3.33 13.60 -6.82
CA GLY A 317 -4.17 12.75 -5.98
C GLY A 317 -3.39 12.25 -4.77
N PRO A 318 -3.85 11.16 -4.13
CA PRO A 318 -3.16 10.48 -3.05
C PRO A 318 -1.72 10.08 -3.38
N THR A 319 -1.46 9.62 -4.62
CA THR A 319 -0.11 9.30 -5.14
C THR A 319 0.21 10.18 -6.35
N ARG A 320 1.19 11.08 -6.26
CA ARG A 320 1.50 12.02 -7.35
C ARG A 320 2.62 11.49 -8.24
N PHE A 321 2.46 11.63 -9.56
CA PHE A 321 3.51 11.36 -10.52
C PHE A 321 3.37 12.24 -11.77
N GLN A 322 4.44 12.37 -12.54
CA GLN A 322 4.46 13.12 -13.80
C GLN A 322 5.34 12.41 -14.81
N HIS A 323 4.89 12.34 -16.06
CA HIS A 323 5.66 11.82 -17.19
C HIS A 323 5.65 12.83 -18.33
N THR A 324 6.70 12.81 -19.15
CA THR A 324 6.72 13.50 -20.44
C THR A 324 6.85 12.42 -21.51
N LEU A 325 5.85 12.34 -22.39
CA LEU A 325 5.78 11.35 -23.47
C LEU A 325 5.98 12.05 -24.81
N SER A 326 6.56 11.35 -25.80
CA SER A 326 6.81 11.86 -27.15
C SER A 326 6.00 11.10 -28.18
N GLY A 327 5.19 11.77 -29.01
CA GLY A 327 4.18 11.12 -29.84
C GLY A 327 3.29 10.20 -29.01
N ASP A 328 2.96 9.04 -29.58
CA ASP A 328 2.24 8.00 -28.86
C ASP A 328 3.11 7.40 -27.75
N GLY A 329 2.53 7.21 -26.58
CA GLY A 329 3.28 6.75 -25.42
C GLY A 329 2.40 6.25 -24.30
N ARG A 330 3.04 5.74 -23.25
CA ARG A 330 2.37 5.33 -22.02
C ARG A 330 3.26 5.52 -20.81
N THR A 331 2.66 5.77 -19.65
CA THR A 331 3.38 5.86 -18.38
C THR A 331 3.80 4.49 -17.83
N GLY A 332 3.18 3.40 -18.31
CA GLY A 332 3.18 2.12 -17.63
C GLY A 332 2.21 2.10 -16.45
N LEU A 333 1.86 0.91 -15.98
CA LEU A 333 1.05 0.71 -14.78
C LEU A 333 1.80 1.20 -13.54
N GLN A 334 1.25 2.22 -12.89
CA GLN A 334 1.76 2.75 -11.62
C GLN A 334 0.88 2.22 -10.47
N ARG A 335 1.50 1.70 -9.40
CA ARG A 335 0.77 1.39 -8.16
C ARG A 335 0.48 2.68 -7.40
N VAL A 336 -0.77 2.90 -7.03
CA VAL A 336 -1.22 4.15 -6.40
C VAL A 336 -2.20 3.85 -5.25
N ASN A 337 -2.24 4.72 -4.24
CA ASN A 337 -3.19 4.61 -3.13
C ASN A 337 -4.62 4.81 -3.64
N THR A 338 -5.62 4.25 -2.95
CA THR A 338 -7.02 4.50 -3.32
C THR A 338 -7.40 5.97 -3.16
N GLY A 339 -8.36 6.42 -3.97
CA GLY A 339 -8.95 7.75 -3.87
C GLY A 339 -9.17 8.42 -5.23
N ASP A 340 -9.52 9.71 -5.17
CA ASP A 340 -9.77 10.54 -6.35
C ASP A 340 -8.49 11.12 -6.93
N TYR A 341 -8.33 10.96 -8.25
CA TYR A 341 -7.23 11.47 -9.04
C TYR A 341 -7.70 12.51 -10.06
N ALA A 342 -6.85 13.50 -10.29
CA ALA A 342 -6.95 14.45 -11.38
C ALA A 342 -5.71 14.32 -12.28
N ILE A 343 -5.91 13.86 -13.50
CA ILE A 343 -4.87 13.74 -14.52
C ILE A 343 -4.98 14.97 -15.41
N VAL A 344 -3.90 15.71 -15.55
CA VAL A 344 -3.83 16.91 -16.39
C VAL A 344 -2.78 16.70 -17.47
N GLN A 345 -3.18 16.85 -18.72
CA GLN A 345 -2.31 16.91 -19.87
C GLN A 345 -1.92 18.35 -20.17
N ALA A 346 -0.65 18.59 -20.49
CA ALA A 346 -0.16 19.87 -20.98
C ALA A 346 0.79 19.64 -22.15
N ALA A 347 0.92 20.65 -23.02
CA ALA A 347 1.91 20.61 -24.09
C ALA A 347 3.33 20.75 -23.51
N GLY A 348 4.23 19.87 -23.94
CA GLY A 348 5.67 19.97 -23.70
C GLY A 348 6.39 20.80 -24.77
N ASP A 349 7.71 20.82 -24.71
CA ASP A 349 8.54 21.59 -25.65
C ASP A 349 8.25 21.22 -27.12
N GLY A 350 8.04 22.24 -27.96
CA GLY A 350 7.80 22.06 -29.40
C GLY A 350 6.37 21.63 -29.76
N THR A 351 5.48 21.48 -28.77
CA THR A 351 4.07 21.15 -28.98
C THR A 351 3.19 22.31 -28.54
N ASP A 352 2.06 22.49 -29.23
CA ASP A 352 1.05 23.48 -28.89
C ASP A 352 -0.30 22.78 -28.84
N LEU A 353 -0.92 22.76 -27.65
CA LEU A 353 -2.19 22.10 -27.39
C LEU A 353 -3.33 22.70 -28.25
N ASP A 354 -3.27 24.00 -28.56
CA ASP A 354 -4.30 24.67 -29.37
C ASP A 354 -4.32 24.18 -30.82
N SER A 355 -3.24 23.54 -31.27
CA SER A 355 -3.17 22.88 -32.58
C SER A 355 -3.92 21.54 -32.66
N TYR A 356 -4.42 21.02 -31.53
CA TYR A 356 -5.07 19.72 -31.44
C TYR A 356 -6.50 19.83 -30.91
N SER A 357 -7.33 18.85 -31.27
CA SER A 357 -8.61 18.58 -30.62
C SER A 357 -8.40 17.41 -29.67
N THR A 358 -8.46 17.67 -28.36
CA THR A 358 -8.18 16.68 -27.33
C THR A 358 -9.45 15.98 -26.84
N SER A 359 -9.42 14.66 -26.87
CA SER A 359 -10.43 13.79 -26.26
C SER A 359 -9.75 12.78 -25.35
N TRP A 360 -10.52 12.12 -24.50
CA TRP A 360 -9.99 11.06 -23.65
C TRP A 360 -11.00 9.96 -23.40
N PHE A 361 -10.49 8.80 -23.01
CA PHE A 361 -11.26 7.63 -22.63
C PHE A 361 -10.59 6.92 -21.46
N CYS A 362 -11.34 6.63 -20.40
CA CYS A 362 -10.85 5.85 -19.28
C CYS A 362 -11.62 4.54 -19.13
N SER A 363 -10.89 3.47 -18.84
CA SER A 363 -11.42 2.21 -18.36
C SER A 363 -10.98 2.01 -16.91
N ARG A 364 -11.93 1.64 -16.04
CA ARG A 364 -11.69 1.21 -14.67
C ARG A 364 -12.22 -0.20 -14.50
N CYS A 365 -11.34 -1.17 -14.32
CA CYS A 365 -11.69 -2.56 -14.12
C CYS A 365 -11.55 -2.93 -12.64
N THR A 366 -12.65 -3.42 -12.04
CA THR A 366 -12.67 -3.87 -10.64
C THR A 366 -12.45 -5.38 -10.51
N ALA A 367 -12.51 -6.10 -11.64
CA ALA A 367 -12.18 -7.51 -11.78
C ALA A 367 -11.92 -7.81 -13.27
N PRO A 368 -11.27 -8.94 -13.61
CA PRO A 368 -11.07 -9.34 -15.01
C PRO A 368 -12.40 -9.39 -15.79
N GLY A 369 -12.54 -8.54 -16.80
CA GLY A 369 -13.74 -8.44 -17.63
C GLY A 369 -14.91 -7.65 -17.03
N VAL A 370 -14.74 -7.03 -15.84
CA VAL A 370 -15.73 -6.13 -15.23
C VAL A 370 -15.14 -4.72 -15.22
N CYS A 371 -15.43 -3.96 -16.28
CA CYS A 371 -14.88 -2.62 -16.47
C CYS A 371 -15.98 -1.59 -16.67
N GLN A 372 -15.76 -0.40 -16.09
CA GLN A 372 -16.55 0.79 -16.31
C GLN A 372 -15.77 1.73 -17.23
N GLU A 373 -16.44 2.25 -18.24
CA GLU A 373 -15.84 3.08 -19.27
C GLU A 373 -16.41 4.49 -19.24
N GLY A 374 -15.56 5.49 -19.45
CA GLY A 374 -15.93 6.90 -19.45
C GLY A 374 -15.18 7.68 -20.51
N PRO A 375 -15.84 8.17 -21.58
CA PRO A 375 -15.26 9.11 -22.52
C PRO A 375 -15.41 10.56 -22.03
N GLY A 376 -14.55 11.45 -22.55
CA GLY A 376 -14.70 12.89 -22.39
C GLY A 376 -13.82 13.69 -23.32
N THR A 377 -13.80 15.00 -23.11
CA THR A 377 -13.04 15.97 -23.92
C THR A 377 -12.28 16.93 -23.02
N GLY A 378 -11.24 17.55 -23.58
CA GLY A 378 -10.36 18.48 -22.86
C GLY A 378 -9.12 17.79 -22.30
N ASP A 379 -8.34 18.54 -21.53
CA ASP A 379 -7.00 18.18 -21.06
C ASP A 379 -6.96 17.62 -19.63
N THR A 380 -8.12 17.50 -18.99
CA THR A 380 -8.23 17.08 -17.59
C THR A 380 -9.21 15.92 -17.44
N ILE A 381 -8.77 14.88 -16.73
CA ILE A 381 -9.57 13.70 -16.38
C ILE A 381 -9.71 13.65 -14.86
N ARG A 382 -10.89 13.25 -14.37
CA ARG A 382 -11.11 12.87 -12.98
C ARG A 382 -11.51 11.41 -12.89
N VAL A 383 -10.81 10.64 -12.08
CA VAL A 383 -11.05 9.21 -11.91
C VAL A 383 -10.85 8.80 -10.46
N PHE A 384 -11.64 7.85 -9.98
CA PHE A 384 -11.45 7.22 -8.68
C PHE A 384 -10.73 5.88 -8.86
N VAL A 385 -9.71 5.63 -8.05
CA VAL A 385 -9.01 4.34 -7.97
C VAL A 385 -9.40 3.68 -6.65
N GLY A 386 -10.08 2.54 -6.73
CA GLY A 386 -10.40 1.68 -5.59
C GLY A 386 -9.34 0.62 -5.34
N GLU A 387 -9.54 -0.16 -4.30
CA GLU A 387 -8.63 -1.26 -3.94
C GLU A 387 -8.65 -2.34 -5.02
N GLY A 388 -7.45 -2.74 -5.48
CA GLY A 388 -7.30 -3.77 -6.51
C GLY A 388 -7.72 -3.33 -7.93
N ASP A 389 -8.24 -2.11 -8.10
CA ASP A 389 -8.66 -1.63 -9.42
C ASP A 389 -7.49 -1.49 -10.39
N GLU A 390 -7.78 -1.72 -11.67
CA GLU A 390 -6.92 -1.38 -12.79
C GLU A 390 -7.55 -0.24 -13.60
N VAL A 391 -6.92 0.93 -13.59
CA VAL A 391 -7.38 2.11 -14.31
C VAL A 391 -6.43 2.45 -15.44
N VAL A 392 -6.95 2.55 -16.65
CA VAL A 392 -6.21 3.00 -17.84
C VAL A 392 -6.95 4.16 -18.47
N CYS A 393 -6.28 5.31 -18.59
CA CYS A 393 -6.83 6.50 -19.22
C CYS A 393 -6.01 6.89 -20.45
N THR A 394 -6.65 7.00 -21.61
CA THR A 394 -6.02 7.40 -22.86
C THR A 394 -6.44 8.81 -23.23
N PHE A 395 -5.49 9.71 -23.45
CA PHE A 395 -5.72 10.94 -24.20
C PHE A 395 -5.49 10.70 -25.68
N THR A 396 -6.41 11.17 -26.52
CA THR A 396 -6.27 11.21 -27.97
C THR A 396 -6.24 12.67 -28.45
N ASN A 397 -5.13 13.05 -29.07
CA ASN A 397 -4.87 14.39 -29.60
C ASN A 397 -4.90 14.41 -31.12
N GLU A 398 -6.00 14.87 -31.70
CA GLU A 398 -6.15 14.94 -33.15
C GLU A 398 -5.71 16.31 -33.72
N ARG A 399 -4.70 16.30 -34.59
CA ARG A 399 -4.15 17.49 -35.23
C ARG A 399 -5.22 18.19 -36.07
N LYS A 400 -5.49 19.46 -35.75
CA LYS A 400 -6.39 20.31 -36.53
C LYS A 400 -5.80 20.55 -37.92
N ARG A 401 -6.54 20.16 -38.95
CA ARG A 401 -6.12 20.25 -40.36
C ARG A 401 -7.23 20.88 -41.21
N GLY A 402 -6.83 21.52 -42.29
CA GLY A 402 -7.69 22.05 -43.36
C GLY A 402 -7.20 21.62 -44.74
N ARG A 403 -7.83 22.14 -45.79
CA ARG A 403 -7.41 21.96 -47.18
C ARG A 403 -7.06 23.32 -47.76
N LEU A 404 -5.88 23.42 -48.37
CA LEU A 404 -5.48 24.58 -49.17
C LEU A 404 -5.55 24.20 -50.65
N GLU A 405 -6.26 25.00 -51.45
CA GLU A 405 -6.35 24.85 -52.90
C GLU A 405 -5.83 26.13 -53.58
N ILE A 406 -5.00 25.96 -54.59
CA ILE A 406 -4.46 27.04 -55.42
C ILE A 406 -4.93 26.80 -56.85
N TRP A 407 -5.44 27.85 -57.49
CA TRP A 407 -5.89 27.84 -58.88
C TRP A 407 -5.21 28.99 -59.61
N GLU A 408 -4.47 28.64 -60.65
CA GLU A 408 -3.86 29.58 -61.57
C GLU A 408 -4.71 29.71 -62.83
N ASN A 409 -4.88 30.94 -63.29
CA ASN A 409 -5.74 31.27 -64.43
C ASN A 409 -5.08 32.36 -65.28
N VAL A 410 -4.59 31.97 -66.45
CA VAL A 410 -3.80 32.77 -67.38
C VAL A 410 -4.70 33.37 -68.46
N VAL A 411 -4.63 34.69 -68.67
CA VAL A 411 -5.47 35.38 -69.67
C VAL A 411 -4.63 36.32 -70.55
N PRO A 412 -4.68 36.18 -71.89
CA PRO A 412 -5.31 35.07 -72.63
C PRO A 412 -4.61 33.73 -72.33
N ASP A 413 -5.33 32.61 -72.53
CA ASP A 413 -4.80 31.26 -72.30
C ASP A 413 -3.45 31.07 -73.00
N ASP A 414 -2.41 30.80 -72.21
CA ASP A 414 -1.06 30.51 -72.67
C ASP A 414 -0.60 29.16 -72.05
N PRO A 415 -0.88 28.03 -72.72
CA PRO A 415 -0.46 26.72 -72.23
C PRO A 415 1.06 26.51 -72.27
N GLY A 416 1.82 27.44 -72.87
CA GLY A 416 3.28 27.45 -72.87
C GLY A 416 3.88 28.18 -71.65
N ALA A 417 3.08 28.99 -70.94
CA ALA A 417 3.48 29.61 -69.69
C ALA A 417 3.53 28.56 -68.57
N TRP A 418 4.51 28.67 -67.69
CA TRP A 418 4.76 27.74 -66.60
C TRP A 418 4.94 28.49 -65.29
N TRP A 419 4.18 28.04 -64.29
CA TRP A 419 4.03 28.71 -63.00
C TRP A 419 4.38 27.74 -61.88
N GLU A 420 5.01 28.28 -60.85
CA GLU A 420 5.42 27.57 -59.64
C GLU A 420 4.88 28.30 -58.41
N PHE A 421 4.28 27.54 -57.49
CA PHE A 421 3.82 28.03 -56.19
C PHE A 421 4.57 27.33 -55.07
N ASP A 422 5.34 28.12 -54.32
CA ASP A 422 5.94 27.68 -53.06
C ASP A 422 5.05 28.11 -51.90
N VAL A 423 4.49 27.12 -51.20
CA VAL A 423 3.70 27.32 -50.00
C VAL A 423 4.55 27.03 -48.78
N THR A 424 4.70 28.04 -47.92
CA THR A 424 5.38 27.92 -46.63
C THR A 424 4.40 28.18 -45.50
N GLY A 425 4.65 27.58 -44.33
CA GLY A 425 3.75 27.61 -43.18
C GLY A 425 3.84 26.32 -42.36
N PRO A 426 2.82 26.01 -41.54
CA PRO A 426 2.76 24.78 -40.74
C PRO A 426 2.80 23.47 -41.54
N SER A 427 2.51 23.52 -42.83
CA SER A 427 2.65 22.40 -43.78
C SER A 427 3.09 22.93 -45.14
N ALA A 428 4.39 22.94 -45.39
CA ALA A 428 4.91 23.40 -46.67
C ALA A 428 4.59 22.42 -47.80
N PHE A 429 4.24 22.94 -48.97
CA PHE A 429 4.15 22.16 -50.20
C PHE A 429 4.48 23.04 -51.40
N HIS A 430 4.79 22.39 -52.51
CA HIS A 430 5.10 23.04 -53.77
C HIS A 430 4.21 22.46 -54.87
N CYS A 431 3.74 23.29 -55.78
CA CYS A 431 3.07 22.82 -56.98
C CYS A 431 3.44 23.67 -58.19
N ALA A 432 3.47 23.03 -59.36
CA ALA A 432 3.84 23.68 -60.61
C ALA A 432 2.98 23.14 -61.75
N GLY A 433 2.68 23.98 -62.73
CA GLY A 433 1.83 23.63 -63.86
C GLY A 433 1.93 24.64 -65.01
N GLY A 434 1.48 24.22 -66.19
CA GLY A 434 1.45 25.06 -67.38
C GLY A 434 0.05 25.58 -67.69
N GLY A 435 -0.06 26.82 -68.18
CA GLY A 435 -1.33 27.50 -68.42
C GLY A 435 -2.23 27.52 -67.18
N ASP A 436 -3.54 27.36 -67.39
CA ASP A 436 -4.50 27.19 -66.30
C ASP A 436 -4.30 25.84 -65.59
N PHE A 437 -4.11 25.87 -64.27
CA PHE A 437 -4.03 24.65 -63.47
C PHE A 437 -4.49 24.84 -62.04
N GLY A 438 -4.69 23.74 -61.33
CA GLY A 438 -5.03 23.74 -59.92
C GLY A 438 -4.25 22.70 -59.14
N CYS A 439 -3.95 23.00 -57.88
CA CYS A 439 -3.29 22.09 -56.96
C CYS A 439 -3.94 22.19 -55.58
N SER A 440 -3.94 21.10 -54.81
CA SER A 440 -4.45 21.12 -53.44
C SER A 440 -3.66 20.22 -52.50
N SER A 441 -3.65 20.58 -51.22
CA SER A 441 -3.03 19.78 -50.17
C SER A 441 -3.84 19.84 -48.87
N MET A 442 -3.77 18.76 -48.08
CA MET A 442 -4.18 18.80 -46.68
C MET A 442 -3.07 19.45 -45.88
N VAL A 443 -3.40 20.46 -45.10
CA VAL A 443 -2.43 21.30 -44.40
C VAL A 443 -2.83 21.45 -42.94
N ASN A 444 -1.85 21.57 -42.05
CA ASN A 444 -2.09 21.87 -40.64
C ASN A 444 -2.78 23.23 -40.50
N ALA A 445 -3.67 23.38 -39.52
CA ALA A 445 -4.26 24.69 -39.24
C ALA A 445 -3.17 25.72 -38.89
N GLY A 446 -3.30 26.94 -39.41
CA GLY A 446 -2.40 28.05 -39.15
C GLY A 446 -2.23 28.96 -40.37
N GLU A 447 -1.26 29.86 -40.29
CA GLU A 447 -1.00 30.86 -41.33
C GLU A 447 -0.02 30.34 -42.40
N TYR A 448 -0.30 30.68 -43.66
CA TYR A 448 0.48 30.27 -44.82
C TYR A 448 0.94 31.48 -45.62
N THR A 449 2.13 31.37 -46.22
CA THR A 449 2.63 32.28 -47.25
C THR A 449 2.74 31.51 -48.56
N ILE A 450 2.10 32.03 -49.60
CA ILE A 450 2.12 31.47 -50.96
C ILE A 450 2.96 32.42 -51.81
N VAL A 451 3.98 31.89 -52.46
CA VAL A 451 4.85 32.64 -53.38
C VAL A 451 4.67 32.09 -54.78
N GLU A 452 4.20 32.94 -55.68
CA GLU A 452 4.12 32.66 -57.11
C GLU A 452 5.45 33.03 -57.78
N SER A 453 5.92 32.15 -58.67
CA SER A 453 7.09 32.39 -59.51
C SER A 453 6.92 31.78 -60.90
N ALA A 454 7.58 32.36 -61.90
CA ALA A 454 7.61 31.83 -63.27
C ALA A 454 8.80 30.90 -63.50
N ALA A 455 8.59 29.86 -64.33
CA ALA A 455 9.66 28.96 -64.78
C ALA A 455 9.60 28.67 -66.29
N ASP A 456 10.55 27.87 -66.78
CA ASP A 456 10.63 27.34 -68.15
C ASP A 456 10.42 28.35 -69.29
N GLY A 457 11.02 29.54 -69.16
CA GLY A 457 10.98 30.58 -70.20
C GLY A 457 9.81 31.56 -70.07
N THR A 458 8.98 31.39 -69.05
CA THR A 458 7.96 32.37 -68.64
C THR A 458 8.64 33.54 -67.94
N ASN A 459 8.25 34.77 -68.28
CA ASN A 459 8.70 35.98 -67.62
C ASN A 459 7.53 36.64 -66.90
N LEU A 460 7.61 36.78 -65.57
CA LEU A 460 6.55 37.41 -64.75
C LEU A 460 6.20 38.83 -65.23
N ASP A 461 7.18 39.57 -65.74
CA ASP A 461 6.97 40.96 -66.20
C ASP A 461 6.04 41.04 -67.44
N ASP A 462 5.79 39.91 -68.13
CA ASP A 462 4.88 39.84 -69.26
C ASP A 462 3.40 39.75 -68.82
N TYR A 463 3.13 39.58 -67.53
CA TYR A 463 1.81 39.35 -66.94
C TYR A 463 1.47 40.38 -65.85
N GLU A 464 0.18 40.69 -65.72
CA GLU A 464 -0.35 41.42 -64.55
C GLU A 464 -0.98 40.42 -63.57
N THR A 465 -0.41 40.29 -62.37
CA THR A 465 -0.94 39.37 -61.36
C THR A 465 -2.09 39.99 -60.57
N THR A 466 -3.19 39.25 -60.44
CA THR A 466 -4.26 39.54 -59.47
C THR A 466 -4.54 38.29 -58.66
N TRP A 467 -4.94 38.46 -57.41
CA TRP A 467 -5.25 37.32 -56.54
C TRP A 467 -6.59 37.54 -55.84
N GLN A 468 -7.28 36.43 -55.59
CA GLN A 468 -8.40 36.39 -54.65
C GLN A 468 -8.23 35.19 -53.73
N CYS A 469 -8.65 35.33 -52.48
CA CYS A 469 -8.71 34.23 -51.52
C CYS A 469 -10.14 34.11 -50.99
N ALA A 470 -10.63 32.88 -50.84
CA ALA A 470 -11.90 32.55 -50.22
C ALA A 470 -11.65 31.50 -49.12
N ILE A 471 -12.38 31.60 -48.01
CA ILE A 471 -12.31 30.69 -46.86
C ILE A 471 -13.59 29.88 -46.77
#